data_AF-A0A924LGZ1-F1
#
_entry.id   AF-A0A924LGZ1-F1
#
_cell.length_a   1.000
_cell.length_b   1.000
_cell.length_c   1.000
_cell.angle_alpha   90.00
_cell.angle_beta   90.00
_cell.angle_gamma   90.00
#
_symmetry.space_group_name_H-M   'P 1'
#
loop_
_entity.id
_entity.type
_entity.pdbx_description
1 polymer ?
#
loop_
_entity_poly.entity_id
_entity_poly.type
_entity_poly.pdbx_seq_one_letter_code
_entity_poly.pdbx_strand_id
1 'polypeptide(L)'
;MIYSLSSDLPSFKGLAFQPGLNILLAEKSVGATDRQSRNGAGKTSLIELIHFLFGANADKDSIFRSDALARFSFGGRIDLGSTIVEVSRSGAKPPQICLLGDTLGWPIVPSVDARSGDLVISNEKWRVLLGALLFRLNSSLDDDSTVRFRPTFRPLFSYFVRRENSNGFILPTQYSSKQQPWDQQVAISYLLGLDSNVPQRFQEVRIRERAMVELRKAAKDGSLGGYFGTAADLRTRLTIADAKARRMREQIDTFNVVPEYSEMEQEGSRITREISTLSDDNTADRELILQLRAAIDSELPPATTSLDRLYREAGVVLPGSVGRRFDEVEEFHQAIVQNRRSHLTSEVQAADGRVQSRDRVRERLDGR
;
A
#
# COMPACT_ATOMS: atom_id res chain seq x y z
N MET A 1 14.64 -44.04 5.52
CA MET A 1 14.38 -44.72 6.80
C MET A 1 14.96 -43.89 7.94
N ILE A 2 14.42 -44.00 9.16
CA ILE A 2 15.08 -43.53 10.39
C ILE A 2 15.76 -44.75 10.99
N TYR A 3 17.09 -44.72 11.16
CA TYR A 3 17.87 -45.83 11.71
C TYR A 3 18.02 -45.75 13.23
N SER A 4 18.17 -44.55 13.76
CA SER A 4 18.32 -44.35 15.19
C SER A 4 17.89 -42.96 15.62
N LEU A 5 17.57 -42.85 16.91
CA LEU A 5 17.38 -41.57 17.60
C LEU A 5 18.24 -41.57 18.86
N SER A 6 18.90 -40.45 19.10
CA SER A 6 19.90 -40.26 20.16
C SER A 6 19.78 -38.87 20.79
N SER A 7 20.41 -38.69 21.95
CA SER A 7 20.57 -37.39 22.59
C SER A 7 21.80 -37.43 23.50
N ASP A 8 22.39 -36.26 23.76
CA ASP A 8 23.42 -36.06 24.79
C ASP A 8 22.82 -35.95 26.21
N LEU A 9 21.50 -35.99 26.36
CA LEU A 9 20.83 -36.10 27.65
C LEU A 9 21.13 -37.46 28.30
N PRO A 10 21.77 -37.52 29.50
CA PRO A 10 22.21 -38.78 30.10
C PRO A 10 21.08 -39.78 30.39
N SER A 11 19.86 -39.30 30.63
CA SER A 11 18.69 -40.14 30.88
C SER A 11 17.96 -40.60 29.61
N PHE A 12 18.39 -40.12 28.43
CA PHE A 12 17.78 -40.48 27.17
C PHE A 12 18.13 -41.92 26.80
N LYS A 13 17.10 -42.72 26.50
CA LYS A 13 17.27 -44.08 26.00
C LYS A 13 17.31 -44.03 24.49
N GLY A 14 18.50 -44.26 23.92
CA GLY A 14 18.69 -44.38 22.48
C GLY A 14 17.75 -45.42 21.86
N LEU A 15 17.21 -45.10 20.70
CA LEU A 15 16.35 -46.01 19.93
C LEU A 15 17.07 -46.40 18.65
N ALA A 16 17.09 -47.70 18.35
CA ALA A 16 17.59 -48.23 17.09
C ALA A 16 16.44 -48.93 16.37
N PHE A 17 16.29 -48.64 15.09
CA PHE A 17 15.22 -49.17 14.24
C PHE A 17 15.81 -50.14 13.22
N GLN A 18 15.05 -51.20 12.95
CA GLN A 18 15.35 -52.19 11.91
C GLN A 18 14.44 -51.98 10.69
N PRO A 19 14.82 -52.44 9.49
CA PRO A 19 13.93 -52.41 8.34
C PRO A 19 12.61 -53.13 8.64
N GLY A 20 11.49 -52.56 8.19
CA GLY A 20 10.16 -53.11 8.41
C GLY A 20 9.44 -52.54 9.64
N LEU A 21 8.68 -53.38 10.34
CA LEU A 21 7.81 -52.95 11.45
C LEU A 21 8.60 -52.87 12.77
N ASN A 22 8.66 -51.68 13.33
CA ASN A 22 9.21 -51.44 14.67
C ASN A 22 8.06 -51.09 15.62
N ILE A 23 7.93 -51.80 16.73
CA ILE A 23 6.86 -51.59 17.71
C ILE A 23 7.47 -51.09 19.01
N LEU A 24 7.15 -49.86 19.40
CA LEU A 24 7.52 -49.33 20.70
C LEU A 24 6.45 -49.67 21.74
N LEU A 25 6.75 -50.63 22.60
CA LEU A 25 5.89 -51.02 23.72
C LEU A 25 6.32 -50.28 24.99
N ALA A 26 5.35 -49.77 25.72
CA ALA A 26 5.53 -49.43 27.11
C ALA A 26 4.97 -50.60 27.93
N GLU A 27 5.67 -51.06 28.96
CA GLU A 27 5.17 -52.05 29.92
C GLU A 27 4.48 -51.38 31.10
N LYS A 28 3.53 -52.07 31.74
CA LYS A 28 2.81 -51.58 32.93
C LYS A 28 3.44 -52.29 34.13
N SER A 29 3.94 -51.54 35.10
CA SER A 29 4.44 -52.13 36.34
C SER A 29 3.33 -52.91 37.05
N VAL A 30 3.66 -54.07 37.62
CA VAL A 30 2.72 -54.92 38.35
C VAL A 30 2.16 -54.15 39.54
N GLY A 31 0.85 -53.86 39.53
CA GLY A 31 0.14 -53.12 40.60
C GLY A 31 -0.48 -51.77 40.21
N ALA A 32 -0.26 -51.27 38.99
CA ALA A 32 -0.85 -49.98 38.56
C ALA A 32 -2.36 -50.10 38.26
N THR A 33 -3.18 -49.26 38.91
CA THR A 33 -4.64 -49.16 38.66
C THR A 33 -4.95 -48.31 37.43
N ASP A 34 -6.14 -48.45 36.84
CA ASP A 34 -6.54 -47.72 35.61
C ASP A 34 -6.60 -46.19 35.75
N ARG A 35 -6.60 -45.68 36.99
CA ARG A 35 -6.49 -44.24 37.29
C ARG A 35 -5.05 -43.70 37.28
N GLN A 36 -4.04 -44.57 37.34
CA GLN A 36 -2.63 -44.19 37.16
C GLN A 36 -2.31 -44.24 35.67
N SER A 37 -2.85 -43.26 34.94
CA SER A 37 -2.66 -43.17 33.50
C SER A 37 -1.19 -43.10 33.11
N ARG A 38 -0.87 -43.86 32.07
CA ARG A 38 0.42 -44.17 31.46
C ARG A 38 1.10 -42.98 30.75
N ASN A 39 0.96 -41.76 31.25
CA ASN A 39 1.28 -40.55 30.47
C ASN A 39 2.78 -40.17 30.42
N GLY A 40 3.70 -41.03 30.89
CA GLY A 40 5.13 -40.70 31.01
C GLY A 40 6.13 -41.62 30.29
N ALA A 41 5.69 -42.64 29.55
CA ALA A 41 6.61 -43.64 28.97
C ALA A 41 7.37 -43.19 27.71
N GLY A 42 7.29 -41.91 27.32
CA GLY A 42 8.05 -41.33 26.20
C GLY A 42 7.51 -41.59 24.79
N LYS A 43 6.40 -42.33 24.62
CA LYS A 43 5.81 -42.65 23.31
C LYS A 43 5.38 -41.40 22.52
N THR A 44 4.68 -40.46 23.16
CA THR A 44 4.29 -39.20 22.52
C THR A 44 5.53 -38.32 22.27
N SER A 45 6.46 -38.28 23.22
CA SER A 45 7.71 -37.52 23.09
C SER A 45 8.58 -38.01 21.93
N LEU A 46 8.53 -39.30 21.59
CA LEU A 46 9.17 -39.85 20.40
C LEU A 46 8.60 -39.23 19.11
N ILE A 47 7.27 -39.17 18.99
CA ILE A 47 6.62 -38.56 17.82
C ILE A 47 6.96 -37.07 17.72
N GLU A 48 6.95 -36.36 18.86
CA GLU A 48 7.38 -34.95 18.91
C GLU A 48 8.85 -34.79 18.53
N LEU A 49 9.74 -35.71 18.93
CA LEU A 49 11.15 -35.70 18.55
C LEU A 49 11.33 -35.87 17.05
N ILE A 50 10.62 -36.82 16.43
CA ILE A 50 10.64 -36.98 14.97
C ILE A 50 10.17 -35.69 14.30
N HIS A 51 9.07 -35.09 14.74
CA HIS A 51 8.64 -33.80 14.19
C HIS A 51 9.68 -32.69 14.37
N PHE A 52 10.34 -32.64 15.53
CA PHE A 52 11.38 -31.67 15.85
C PHE A 52 12.60 -31.80 14.95
N LEU A 53 13.10 -33.02 14.71
CA LEU A 53 14.24 -33.25 13.79
C LEU A 53 13.85 -32.94 12.34
N PHE A 54 12.63 -33.27 11.92
CA PHE A 54 12.11 -32.98 10.58
C PHE A 54 11.49 -31.57 10.50
N GLY A 55 12.04 -30.62 11.24
CA GLY A 55 11.84 -29.20 11.00
C GLY A 55 10.51 -28.59 11.47
N ALA A 56 9.87 -29.18 12.49
CA ALA A 56 8.76 -28.50 13.19
C ALA A 56 9.23 -27.16 13.78
N ASN A 57 8.30 -26.23 13.99
CA ASN A 57 8.57 -25.07 14.83
C ASN A 57 8.81 -25.55 16.27
N ALA A 58 9.78 -24.92 16.93
CA ALA A 58 9.99 -25.09 18.35
C ALA A 58 9.64 -23.76 19.02
N ASP A 59 8.34 -23.55 19.14
CA ASP A 59 7.74 -22.39 19.80
C ASP A 59 8.08 -22.41 21.29
N LYS A 60 7.82 -21.32 22.02
CA LYS A 60 8.29 -21.16 23.42
C LYS A 60 7.77 -22.24 24.36
N ASP A 61 6.61 -22.81 24.06
CA ASP A 61 5.92 -23.88 24.77
C ASP A 61 6.38 -25.30 24.35
N SER A 62 7.28 -25.41 23.37
CA SER A 62 7.85 -26.69 22.95
C SER A 62 8.61 -27.36 24.10
N ILE A 63 8.38 -28.67 24.31
CA ILE A 63 9.09 -29.46 25.34
C ILE A 63 10.61 -29.35 25.22
N PHE A 64 11.13 -29.25 23.98
CA PHE A 64 12.56 -29.14 23.70
C PHE A 64 13.15 -27.81 24.15
N ARG A 65 12.32 -26.79 24.40
CA ARG A 65 12.72 -25.47 24.87
C ARG A 65 12.50 -25.26 26.37
N SER A 66 12.06 -26.28 27.09
CA SER A 66 12.01 -26.26 28.54
C SER A 66 13.41 -26.15 29.15
N ASP A 67 13.53 -25.53 30.33
CA ASP A 67 14.83 -25.36 31.01
C ASP A 67 15.56 -26.69 31.25
N ALA A 68 14.80 -27.77 31.43
CA ALA A 68 15.35 -29.11 31.60
C ALA A 68 16.00 -29.65 30.32
N LEU A 69 15.46 -29.34 29.13
CA LEU A 69 15.84 -29.96 27.87
C LEU A 69 16.59 -29.04 26.90
N ALA A 70 16.46 -27.72 27.03
CA ALA A 70 16.96 -26.76 26.04
C ALA A 70 18.47 -26.85 25.80
N ARG A 71 19.25 -27.17 26.84
CA ARG A 71 20.71 -27.32 26.75
C ARG A 71 21.18 -28.58 26.03
N PHE A 72 20.30 -29.57 25.88
CA PHE A 72 20.61 -30.84 25.27
C PHE A 72 20.34 -30.79 23.77
N SER A 73 21.06 -31.63 23.04
CA SER A 73 20.90 -31.88 21.62
C SER A 73 20.23 -33.22 21.43
N PHE A 74 19.25 -33.26 20.54
CA PHE A 74 18.59 -34.47 20.12
C PHE A 74 18.93 -34.71 18.67
N GLY A 75 19.10 -35.97 18.28
CA GLY A 75 19.47 -36.31 16.92
C GLY A 75 18.96 -37.65 16.46
N GLY A 76 19.25 -37.95 15.21
CA GLY A 76 18.91 -39.21 14.58
C GLY A 76 19.68 -39.44 13.30
N ARG A 77 19.89 -40.71 12.98
CA ARG A 77 20.52 -41.14 11.74
C ARG A 77 19.44 -41.53 10.74
N ILE A 78 19.38 -40.86 9.60
CA ILE A 78 18.26 -40.94 8.66
C ILE A 78 18.73 -41.03 7.20
N ASP A 79 17.95 -41.69 6.35
CA ASP A 79 18.12 -41.59 4.90
C ASP A 79 17.54 -40.29 4.38
N LEU A 80 18.33 -39.57 3.59
CA LEU A 80 17.88 -38.46 2.76
C LEU A 80 18.45 -38.64 1.34
N GLY A 81 17.57 -38.87 0.37
CA GLY A 81 17.99 -39.25 -0.98
C GLY A 81 18.73 -40.58 -0.97
N SER A 82 19.96 -40.60 -1.50
CA SER A 82 20.86 -41.76 -1.51
C SER A 82 21.87 -41.79 -0.36
N THR A 83 21.85 -40.79 0.51
CA THR A 83 22.83 -40.60 1.60
C THR A 83 22.21 -40.86 2.96
N ILE A 84 23.02 -41.44 3.86
CA ILE A 84 22.69 -41.53 5.28
C ILE A 84 23.35 -40.35 5.98
N VAL A 85 22.57 -39.55 6.69
CA VAL A 85 23.06 -38.40 7.45
C VAL A 85 22.61 -38.47 8.90
N GLU A 86 23.44 -37.97 9.79
CA GLU A 86 23.07 -37.68 11.15
C GLU A 86 22.58 -36.23 11.24
N VAL A 87 21.38 -36.08 11.78
CA VAL A 87 20.74 -34.79 11.99
C VAL A 87 20.64 -34.56 13.48
N SER A 88 21.04 -33.39 13.96
CA SER A 88 20.85 -33.00 15.36
C SER A 88 20.30 -31.59 15.49
N ARG A 89 19.55 -31.36 16.57
CA ARG A 89 18.88 -30.09 16.86
C ARG A 89 18.77 -29.90 18.36
N SER A 90 18.92 -28.66 18.80
CA SER A 90 18.79 -28.27 20.21
C SER A 90 17.72 -27.19 20.39
N GLY A 91 17.04 -27.21 21.53
CA GLY A 91 16.08 -26.17 21.90
C GLY A 91 16.74 -24.82 22.26
N ALA A 92 18.03 -24.80 22.57
CA ALA A 92 18.79 -23.57 22.78
C ALA A 92 19.02 -22.79 21.48
N LYS A 93 19.12 -23.49 20.34
CA LYS A 93 19.24 -22.90 19.00
C LYS A 93 18.12 -23.41 18.06
N PRO A 94 16.84 -23.06 18.31
CA PRO A 94 15.70 -23.61 17.58
C PRO A 94 15.78 -23.52 16.04
N PRO A 95 16.25 -22.42 15.42
CA PRO A 95 16.24 -22.32 13.97
C PRO A 95 17.42 -23.04 13.31
N GLN A 96 18.35 -23.63 14.06
CA GLN A 96 19.55 -24.26 13.52
C GLN A 96 19.43 -25.77 13.56
N ILE A 97 19.71 -26.43 12.44
CA ILE A 97 19.86 -27.88 12.31
C ILE A 97 21.33 -28.15 12.06
N CYS A 98 21.92 -29.07 12.82
CA CYS A 98 23.29 -29.51 12.62
C CYS A 98 23.28 -30.86 11.89
N LEU A 99 24.26 -31.07 11.03
CA LEU A 99 24.34 -32.19 10.11
C LEU A 99 25.74 -32.80 10.18
N LEU A 100 25.79 -34.13 10.09
CA LEU A 100 27.02 -34.88 9.92
C LEU A 100 26.79 -35.97 8.87
N GLY A 101 27.64 -35.99 7.83
CA GLY A 101 27.53 -36.93 6.72
C GLY A 101 27.76 -36.26 5.37
N ASP A 102 27.60 -37.05 4.31
CA ASP A 102 27.71 -36.56 2.95
C ASP A 102 26.48 -35.74 2.55
N THR A 103 26.72 -34.49 2.15
CA THR A 103 25.70 -33.54 1.70
C THR A 103 25.97 -33.06 0.27
N LEU A 104 26.93 -33.67 -0.42
CA LEU A 104 27.26 -33.37 -1.81
C LEU A 104 26.06 -33.68 -2.72
N GLY A 105 25.79 -32.79 -3.66
CA GLY A 105 24.68 -32.93 -4.61
C GLY A 105 23.30 -32.56 -4.06
N TRP A 106 23.21 -32.08 -2.81
CA TRP A 106 21.96 -31.53 -2.31
C TRP A 106 21.60 -30.22 -3.00
N PRO A 107 20.30 -29.97 -3.28
CA PRO A 107 19.86 -28.74 -3.95
C PRO A 107 20.09 -27.48 -3.10
N ILE A 108 20.21 -27.65 -1.77
CA ILE A 108 20.54 -26.58 -0.84
C ILE A 108 21.75 -27.04 -0.03
N VAL A 109 22.87 -26.34 -0.23
CA VAL A 109 24.14 -26.66 0.43
C VAL A 109 24.14 -26.11 1.87
N PRO A 110 24.38 -26.94 2.89
CA PRO A 110 24.57 -26.47 4.26
C PRO A 110 25.80 -25.57 4.40
N SER A 111 25.75 -24.63 5.34
CA SER A 111 26.88 -23.77 5.68
C SER A 111 27.72 -24.38 6.79
N VAL A 112 29.01 -24.09 6.86
CA VAL A 112 29.85 -24.45 8.01
C VAL A 112 29.72 -23.39 9.10
N ASP A 113 29.42 -23.80 10.33
CA ASP A 113 29.42 -22.90 11.49
C ASP A 113 30.85 -22.50 11.84
N ALA A 114 31.14 -21.20 11.86
CA ALA A 114 32.51 -20.70 12.06
C ALA A 114 33.07 -20.98 13.47
N ARG A 115 32.23 -21.29 14.47
CA ARG A 115 32.66 -21.53 15.85
C ARG A 115 32.82 -23.01 16.14
N SER A 116 31.87 -23.85 15.73
CA SER A 116 31.93 -25.28 16.00
C SER A 116 32.58 -26.09 14.88
N GLY A 117 32.65 -25.54 13.66
CA GLY A 117 33.11 -26.28 12.48
C GLY A 117 32.08 -27.27 11.92
N ASP A 118 30.88 -27.33 12.51
CA ASP A 118 29.84 -28.26 12.09
C ASP A 118 29.11 -27.78 10.84
N LEU A 119 28.58 -28.73 10.05
CA LEU A 119 27.65 -28.40 8.97
C LEU A 119 26.30 -28.03 9.57
N VAL A 120 25.77 -26.88 9.19
CA VAL A 120 24.53 -26.32 9.74
C VAL A 120 23.64 -25.76 8.65
N ILE A 121 22.33 -25.87 8.84
CA ILE A 121 21.31 -25.33 7.94
C ILE A 121 20.18 -24.71 8.75
N SER A 122 19.60 -23.61 8.25
CA SER A 122 18.43 -23.01 8.89
C SER A 122 17.23 -23.95 8.77
N ASN A 123 16.34 -23.93 9.75
CA ASN A 123 15.16 -24.79 9.78
C ASN A 123 14.21 -24.53 8.60
N GLU A 124 14.20 -23.30 8.08
CA GLU A 124 13.46 -22.94 6.87
C GLU A 124 14.04 -23.62 5.64
N LYS A 125 15.34 -23.45 5.38
CA LYS A 125 16.06 -24.13 4.29
C LYS A 125 15.99 -25.65 4.42
N TRP A 126 16.03 -26.16 5.65
CA TRP A 126 15.87 -27.58 5.96
C TRP A 126 14.54 -28.15 5.47
N ARG A 127 13.42 -27.45 5.70
CA ARG A 127 12.10 -27.90 5.20
C ARG A 127 12.05 -27.93 3.67
N VAL A 128 12.65 -26.94 3.01
CA VAL A 128 12.68 -26.89 1.54
C VAL A 128 13.52 -28.03 0.99
N LEU A 129 14.70 -28.25 1.57
CA LEU A 129 15.56 -29.38 1.24
C LEU A 129 14.87 -30.73 1.43
N LEU A 130 14.23 -30.96 2.58
CA LEU A 130 13.47 -32.19 2.83
C LEU A 130 12.31 -32.36 1.86
N GLY A 131 11.64 -31.26 1.48
CA GLY A 131 10.61 -31.27 0.44
C GLY A 131 11.15 -31.73 -0.91
N ALA A 132 12.31 -31.22 -1.31
CA ALA A 132 12.96 -31.61 -2.55
C ALA A 132 13.43 -33.07 -2.53
N LEU A 133 14.10 -33.51 -1.46
CA LEU A 133 14.68 -34.85 -1.39
C LEU A 133 13.65 -35.97 -1.18
N LEU A 134 12.64 -35.75 -0.33
CA LEU A 134 11.67 -36.79 0.05
C LEU A 134 10.41 -36.77 -0.80
N PHE A 135 10.01 -35.59 -1.26
CA PHE A 135 8.77 -35.42 -2.01
C PHE A 135 8.99 -34.95 -3.44
N ARG A 136 10.22 -34.63 -3.88
CA ARG A 136 10.50 -34.06 -5.22
C ARG A 136 9.83 -32.70 -5.46
N LEU A 137 9.66 -31.92 -4.39
CA LEU A 137 9.19 -30.53 -4.48
C LEU A 137 10.26 -29.62 -5.08
N ASN A 138 9.84 -28.50 -5.68
CA ASN A 138 10.77 -27.50 -6.19
C ASN A 138 11.57 -26.87 -5.02
N SER A 139 12.90 -26.86 -5.14
CA SER A 139 13.84 -26.34 -4.14
C SER A 139 14.16 -24.85 -4.30
N SER A 140 13.70 -24.20 -5.37
CA SER A 140 13.91 -22.77 -5.58
C SER A 140 13.16 -21.95 -4.53
N LEU A 141 13.94 -21.18 -3.76
CA LEU A 141 13.44 -20.18 -2.81
C LEU A 141 13.09 -18.86 -3.51
N ASP A 142 13.71 -18.59 -4.66
CA ASP A 142 13.61 -17.31 -5.38
C ASP A 142 12.42 -17.25 -6.35
N ASP A 143 11.85 -18.41 -6.72
CA ASP A 143 10.70 -18.53 -7.65
C ASP A 143 9.34 -18.51 -6.92
N ASP A 144 9.36 -18.35 -5.59
CA ASP A 144 8.23 -18.61 -4.69
C ASP A 144 7.21 -17.46 -4.59
N SER A 145 7.46 -16.32 -5.24
CA SER A 145 6.51 -15.20 -5.21
C SER A 145 5.30 -15.40 -6.13
N THR A 146 5.32 -16.40 -7.03
CA THR A 146 4.32 -16.52 -8.11
C THR A 146 3.25 -17.59 -7.87
N VAL A 147 3.52 -18.66 -7.10
CA VAL A 147 2.57 -19.77 -6.92
C VAL A 147 2.25 -19.99 -5.44
N ARG A 148 1.08 -19.48 -5.02
CA ARG A 148 0.59 -19.65 -3.63
C ARG A 148 -0.05 -21.02 -3.42
N PHE A 149 -0.13 -21.45 -2.16
CA PHE A 149 -0.81 -22.68 -1.73
C PHE A 149 -0.19 -23.99 -2.22
N ARG A 150 1.04 -23.97 -2.75
CA ARG A 150 1.76 -25.16 -3.19
C ARG A 150 1.96 -26.20 -2.07
N PRO A 151 2.07 -27.50 -2.41
CA PRO A 151 2.46 -28.52 -1.45
C PRO A 151 3.79 -28.16 -0.81
N THR A 152 3.86 -28.22 0.52
CA THR A 152 5.10 -27.99 1.27
C THR A 152 5.45 -29.22 2.11
N PHE A 153 6.72 -29.34 2.48
CA PHE A 153 7.22 -30.50 3.21
C PHE A 153 6.42 -30.82 4.50
N ARG A 154 6.11 -29.80 5.31
CA ARG A 154 5.54 -30.00 6.65
C ARG A 154 4.12 -30.62 6.63
N PRO A 155 3.15 -30.10 5.85
CA PRO A 155 1.86 -30.77 5.67
C PRO A 155 2.00 -32.20 5.17
N LEU A 156 2.80 -32.44 4.13
CA LEU A 156 2.98 -33.77 3.54
C LEU A 156 3.57 -34.77 4.54
N PHE A 157 4.66 -34.40 5.22
CA PHE A 157 5.32 -35.23 6.22
C PHE A 157 4.41 -35.58 7.41
N SER A 158 3.50 -34.69 7.78
CA SER A 158 2.60 -34.90 8.92
C SER A 158 1.58 -36.02 8.69
N TYR A 159 1.35 -36.44 7.44
CA TYR A 159 0.54 -37.64 7.15
C TYR A 159 1.28 -38.96 7.48
N PHE A 160 2.62 -38.94 7.45
CA PHE A 160 3.47 -40.09 7.78
C PHE A 160 3.81 -40.16 9.27
N VAL A 161 3.83 -39.01 9.94
CA VAL A 161 4.10 -38.89 11.38
C VAL A 161 2.89 -38.19 12.01
N ARG A 162 1.83 -38.95 12.27
CA ARG A 162 0.58 -38.40 12.82
C ARG A 162 0.65 -38.24 14.33
N ARG A 163 0.03 -37.17 14.83
CA ARG A 163 -0.05 -36.85 16.27
C ARG A 163 -1.47 -37.04 16.80
N GLU A 164 -1.59 -37.85 17.84
CA GLU A 164 -2.86 -38.02 18.56
C GLU A 164 -3.31 -36.72 19.22
N ASN A 165 -2.40 -35.98 19.86
CA ASN A 165 -2.69 -34.68 20.49
C ASN A 165 -3.18 -33.61 19.50
N SER A 166 -2.95 -33.81 18.19
CA SER A 166 -3.46 -32.94 17.14
C SER A 166 -4.76 -33.45 16.52
N ASN A 167 -5.34 -34.52 17.08
CA ASN A 167 -6.48 -35.24 16.53
C ASN A 167 -6.22 -35.79 15.11
N GLY A 168 -4.96 -36.15 14.82
CA GLY A 168 -4.52 -36.55 13.48
C GLY A 168 -5.00 -37.92 13.02
N PHE A 169 -5.61 -38.71 13.91
CA PHE A 169 -6.15 -40.03 13.59
C PHE A 169 -7.67 -40.05 13.39
N ILE A 170 -8.37 -38.91 13.57
CA ILE A 170 -9.84 -38.85 13.44
C ILE A 170 -10.30 -39.16 12.00
N LEU A 171 -9.63 -38.59 11.00
CA LEU A 171 -9.94 -38.86 9.59
C LEU A 171 -8.68 -39.29 8.84
N PRO A 172 -8.80 -40.23 7.89
CA PRO A 172 -7.67 -40.63 7.06
C PRO A 172 -7.15 -39.48 6.19
N THR A 173 -8.01 -38.51 5.90
CA THR A 173 -7.71 -37.37 5.05
C THR A 173 -7.09 -36.18 5.81
N GLN A 174 -6.98 -36.19 7.14
CA GLN A 174 -6.41 -35.04 7.87
C GLN A 174 -5.26 -35.47 8.80
N TYR A 175 -4.24 -34.64 8.94
CA TYR A 175 -3.18 -34.85 9.95
C TYR A 175 -3.43 -34.05 11.24
N SER A 176 -4.35 -33.07 11.22
CA SER A 176 -4.75 -32.29 12.39
C SER A 176 -6.17 -31.75 12.24
N SER A 177 -6.91 -31.65 13.35
CA SER A 177 -8.21 -30.97 13.38
C SER A 177 -8.14 -29.47 13.03
N LYS A 178 -6.96 -28.85 13.15
CA LYS A 178 -6.72 -27.44 12.78
C LYS A 178 -6.27 -27.27 11.33
N GLN A 179 -6.06 -28.36 10.59
CA GLN A 179 -5.64 -28.31 9.20
C GLN A 179 -6.73 -27.65 8.36
N GLN A 180 -6.33 -26.67 7.54
CA GLN A 180 -7.30 -25.98 6.69
C GLN A 180 -7.76 -26.92 5.55
N PRO A 181 -9.04 -26.86 5.14
CA PRO A 181 -9.56 -27.76 4.10
C PRO A 181 -8.80 -27.68 2.77
N TRP A 182 -8.30 -26.49 2.40
CA TRP A 182 -7.49 -26.35 1.18
C TRP A 182 -6.13 -27.04 1.31
N ASP A 183 -5.47 -26.96 2.47
CA ASP A 183 -4.17 -27.58 2.73
C ASP A 183 -4.31 -29.11 2.71
N GLN A 184 -5.41 -29.61 3.27
CA GLN A 184 -5.81 -31.02 3.16
C GLN A 184 -5.95 -31.46 1.70
N GLN A 185 -6.69 -30.72 0.88
CA GLN A 185 -6.90 -31.08 -0.52
C GLN A 185 -5.60 -31.06 -1.32
N VAL A 186 -4.75 -30.04 -1.12
CA VAL A 186 -3.44 -29.95 -1.76
C VAL A 186 -2.56 -31.12 -1.35
N ALA A 187 -2.43 -31.38 -0.05
CA ALA A 187 -1.56 -32.43 0.46
C ALA A 187 -2.01 -33.83 0.03
N ILE A 188 -3.30 -34.16 0.13
CA ILE A 188 -3.80 -35.47 -0.31
C ILE A 188 -3.65 -35.63 -1.82
N SER A 189 -4.03 -34.61 -2.61
CA SER A 189 -3.92 -34.69 -4.06
C SER A 189 -2.47 -35.00 -4.45
N TYR A 190 -1.52 -34.30 -3.82
CA TYR A 190 -0.10 -34.56 -4.02
C TYR A 190 0.31 -35.99 -3.64
N LEU A 191 -0.04 -36.44 -2.43
CA LEU A 191 0.35 -37.77 -1.92
C LEU A 191 -0.26 -38.92 -2.73
N LEU A 192 -1.43 -38.72 -3.33
CA LEU A 192 -2.09 -39.68 -4.21
C LEU A 192 -1.60 -39.62 -5.66
N GLY A 193 -0.68 -38.70 -5.99
CA GLY A 193 -0.20 -38.50 -7.36
C GLY A 193 -1.21 -37.80 -8.28
N LEU A 194 -2.20 -37.12 -7.72
CA LEU A 194 -3.18 -36.31 -8.44
C LEU A 194 -2.64 -34.88 -8.65
N ASP A 195 -3.26 -34.14 -9.57
CA ASP A 195 -2.88 -32.74 -9.84
C ASP A 195 -3.25 -31.82 -8.67
N SER A 196 -2.24 -31.49 -7.85
CA SER A 196 -2.36 -30.55 -6.74
C SER A 196 -2.56 -29.09 -7.18
N ASN A 197 -2.39 -28.73 -8.46
CA ASN A 197 -2.66 -27.36 -8.94
C ASN A 197 -4.15 -27.01 -8.93
N VAL A 198 -5.02 -28.00 -9.06
CA VAL A 198 -6.47 -27.80 -9.01
C VAL A 198 -6.90 -27.20 -7.67
N PRO A 199 -6.66 -27.85 -6.50
CA PRO A 199 -7.04 -27.28 -5.21
C PRO A 199 -6.30 -25.98 -4.88
N GLN A 200 -5.06 -25.79 -5.36
CA GLN A 200 -4.34 -24.51 -5.26
C GLN A 200 -5.13 -23.37 -5.91
N ARG A 201 -5.47 -23.51 -7.20
CA ARG A 201 -6.23 -22.49 -7.96
C ARG A 201 -7.61 -22.23 -7.35
N PHE A 202 -8.30 -23.28 -6.90
CA PHE A 202 -9.57 -23.13 -6.19
C PHE A 202 -9.42 -22.28 -4.92
N GLN A 203 -8.35 -22.48 -4.16
CA GLN A 203 -8.10 -21.68 -2.97
C GLN A 203 -7.76 -20.23 -3.29
N GLU A 204 -7.02 -19.97 -4.38
CA GLU A 204 -6.79 -18.60 -4.84
C GLU A 204 -8.09 -17.87 -5.20
N VAL A 205 -8.99 -18.56 -5.91
CA VAL A 205 -10.32 -18.02 -6.25
C VAL A 205 -11.11 -17.69 -4.98
N ARG A 206 -11.12 -18.58 -3.98
CA ARG A 206 -11.80 -18.35 -2.70
C ARG A 206 -11.27 -17.13 -1.95
N ILE A 207 -9.95 -16.90 -1.97
CA ILE A 207 -9.37 -15.71 -1.32
C ILE A 207 -9.78 -14.44 -2.06
N ARG A 208 -9.72 -14.44 -3.40
CA ARG A 208 -10.18 -13.30 -4.21
C ARG A 208 -11.66 -13.01 -3.95
N GLU A 209 -12.49 -14.05 -3.85
CA GLU A 209 -13.91 -13.91 -3.56
C GLU A 209 -14.15 -13.29 -2.17
N ARG A 210 -13.47 -13.78 -1.12
CA ARG A 210 -13.57 -13.19 0.22
C ARG A 210 -13.13 -11.73 0.24
N ALA A 211 -12.01 -11.40 -0.39
CA ALA A 211 -11.53 -10.02 -0.51
C ALA A 211 -12.57 -9.14 -1.21
N MET A 212 -13.22 -9.63 -2.27
CA MET A 212 -14.29 -8.91 -2.95
C MET A 212 -15.52 -8.70 -2.08
N VAL A 213 -15.88 -9.66 -1.23
CA VAL A 213 -16.98 -9.52 -0.27
C VAL A 213 -16.64 -8.46 0.79
N GLU A 214 -15.42 -8.47 1.33
CA GLU A 214 -14.95 -7.46 2.28
C GLU A 214 -14.89 -6.06 1.65
N LEU A 215 -14.39 -5.94 0.42
CA LEU A 215 -14.40 -4.68 -0.34
C LEU A 215 -15.82 -4.17 -0.57
N ARG A 216 -16.78 -5.04 -0.93
CA ARG A 216 -18.19 -4.66 -1.07
C ARG A 216 -18.78 -4.18 0.25
N LYS A 217 -18.42 -4.81 1.37
CA LYS A 217 -18.86 -4.39 2.71
C LYS A 217 -18.31 -3.00 3.04
N ALA A 218 -17.00 -2.79 2.85
CA ALA A 218 -16.35 -1.50 3.08
C ALA A 218 -16.90 -0.36 2.20
N ALA A 219 -17.27 -0.67 0.95
CA ALA A 219 -17.93 0.27 0.05
C ALA A 219 -19.35 0.63 0.52
N LYS A 220 -20.13 -0.35 0.99
CA LYS A 220 -21.48 -0.12 1.55
C LYS A 220 -21.47 0.66 2.87
N ASP A 221 -20.49 0.38 3.73
CA ASP A 221 -20.36 1.02 5.05
C ASP A 221 -19.80 2.46 4.98
N GLY A 222 -19.65 3.03 3.77
CA GLY A 222 -19.28 4.43 3.55
C GLY A 222 -17.79 4.75 3.63
N SER A 223 -16.95 3.81 4.10
CA SER A 223 -15.49 4.01 4.20
C SER A 223 -14.79 4.20 2.85
N LEU A 224 -15.33 3.60 1.77
CA LEU A 224 -14.84 3.72 0.39
C LEU A 224 -15.87 4.32 -0.58
N GLY A 225 -17.08 4.62 -0.10
CA GLY A 225 -18.22 5.05 -0.95
C GLY A 225 -18.02 6.39 -1.64
N GLY A 226 -17.11 7.23 -1.16
CA GLY A 226 -16.72 8.49 -1.84
C GLY A 226 -15.75 8.29 -3.02
N TYR A 227 -14.99 7.19 -3.04
CA TYR A 227 -13.94 6.95 -4.04
C TYR A 227 -14.35 5.93 -5.11
N PHE A 228 -15.10 4.90 -4.72
CA PHE A 228 -15.58 3.86 -5.63
C PHE A 228 -17.11 3.99 -5.76
N GLY A 229 -17.57 4.42 -6.93
CA GLY A 229 -19.00 4.47 -7.26
C GLY A 229 -19.67 3.10 -7.19
N THR A 230 -20.99 3.05 -7.39
CA THR A 230 -21.75 1.80 -7.37
C THR A 230 -21.30 0.84 -8.48
N ALA A 231 -21.67 -0.44 -8.39
CA ALA A 231 -21.37 -1.41 -9.46
C ALA A 231 -21.95 -0.99 -10.83
N ALA A 232 -23.07 -0.25 -10.83
CA ALA A 232 -23.64 0.33 -12.05
C ALA A 232 -22.74 1.46 -12.61
N ASP A 233 -22.22 2.33 -11.73
CA ASP A 233 -21.30 3.41 -12.13
C ASP A 233 -19.99 2.85 -12.69
N LEU A 234 -19.43 1.81 -12.06
CA LEU A 234 -18.21 1.16 -12.52
C LEU A 234 -18.41 0.46 -13.88
N ARG A 235 -19.55 -0.19 -14.11
CA ARG A 235 -19.88 -0.76 -15.42
C ARG A 235 -20.04 0.31 -16.49
N THR A 236 -20.68 1.43 -16.15
CA THR A 236 -20.85 2.57 -17.05
C THR A 236 -19.48 3.17 -17.41
N ARG A 237 -18.62 3.40 -16.41
CA ARG A 237 -17.24 3.88 -16.60
C ARG A 237 -16.41 2.92 -17.44
N LEU A 238 -16.49 1.61 -17.17
CA LEU A 238 -15.80 0.58 -17.97
C LEU A 238 -16.26 0.61 -19.43
N THR A 239 -17.57 0.69 -19.67
CA THR A 239 -18.13 0.75 -21.03
C THR A 239 -17.68 2.02 -21.77
N ILE A 240 -17.68 3.17 -21.11
CA ILE A 240 -17.17 4.44 -21.66
C ILE A 240 -15.68 4.34 -21.97
N ALA A 241 -14.89 3.79 -21.05
CA ALA A 241 -13.45 3.63 -21.21
C ALA A 241 -13.11 2.66 -22.35
N ASP A 242 -13.81 1.53 -22.47
CA ASP A 242 -13.65 0.57 -23.57
C ASP A 242 -14.02 1.19 -24.92
N ALA A 243 -15.12 1.96 -24.98
CA ALA A 243 -15.51 2.69 -26.18
C ALA A 243 -14.45 3.73 -26.59
N LYS A 244 -13.89 4.47 -25.61
CA LYS A 244 -12.80 5.43 -25.85
C LYS A 244 -11.54 4.72 -26.36
N ALA A 245 -11.16 3.61 -25.74
CA ALA A 245 -9.98 2.84 -26.13
C ALA A 245 -10.12 2.23 -27.53
N ARG A 246 -11.32 1.78 -27.90
CA ARG A 246 -11.62 1.33 -29.27
C ARG A 246 -11.48 2.48 -30.28
N ARG A 247 -12.12 3.62 -30.03
CA ARG A 247 -12.00 4.81 -30.89
C ARG A 247 -10.56 5.27 -31.06
N MET A 248 -9.79 5.32 -29.97
CA MET A 248 -8.37 5.72 -30.03
C MET A 248 -7.54 4.75 -30.87
N ARG A 249 -7.77 3.43 -30.74
CA ARG A 249 -7.09 2.45 -31.60
C ARG A 249 -7.47 2.63 -33.07
N GLU A 250 -8.75 2.82 -33.36
CA GLU A 250 -9.22 3.11 -34.72
C GLU A 250 -8.58 4.41 -35.26
N GLN A 251 -8.52 5.48 -34.46
CA GLN A 251 -7.88 6.75 -34.86
C GLN A 251 -6.38 6.62 -35.11
N ILE A 252 -5.67 5.82 -34.29
CA ILE A 252 -4.25 5.50 -34.50
C ILE A 252 -4.07 4.71 -35.81
N ASP A 253 -4.91 3.69 -36.04
CA ASP A 253 -4.86 2.86 -37.24
C ASP A 253 -5.21 3.65 -38.51
N THR A 254 -6.11 4.63 -38.41
CA THR A 254 -6.55 5.45 -39.56
C THR A 254 -5.64 6.67 -39.80
N PHE A 255 -4.61 6.88 -38.97
CA PHE A 255 -3.66 8.01 -39.02
C PHE A 255 -4.34 9.38 -39.25
N ASN A 256 -5.51 9.57 -38.65
CA ASN A 256 -6.24 10.82 -38.79
C ASN A 256 -5.75 11.79 -37.71
N VAL A 257 -4.94 12.77 -38.12
CA VAL A 257 -4.37 13.78 -37.22
C VAL A 257 -5.49 14.39 -36.38
N VAL A 258 -5.30 14.32 -35.07
CA VAL A 258 -6.32 14.38 -34.03
C VAL A 258 -7.21 15.64 -34.16
N PRO A 259 -8.56 15.51 -34.20
CA PRO A 259 -9.49 16.64 -34.16
C PRO A 259 -9.26 17.61 -32.98
N GLU A 260 -8.67 17.11 -31.91
CA GLU A 260 -8.31 17.84 -30.69
C GLU A 260 -7.33 19.00 -30.96
N TYR A 261 -6.52 18.95 -32.03
CA TYR A 261 -5.69 20.10 -32.44
C TYR A 261 -6.54 21.29 -32.93
N SER A 262 -7.63 21.02 -33.64
CA SER A 262 -8.55 22.07 -34.10
C SER A 262 -9.31 22.69 -32.92
N GLU A 263 -9.66 21.88 -31.92
CA GLU A 263 -10.31 22.38 -30.70
C GLU A 263 -9.37 23.28 -29.88
N MET A 264 -8.10 22.89 -29.73
CA MET A 264 -7.08 23.72 -29.08
C MET A 264 -6.80 25.03 -29.84
N GLU A 265 -6.76 24.99 -31.17
CA GLU A 265 -6.61 26.19 -32.01
C GLU A 265 -7.80 27.16 -31.85
N GLN A 266 -9.03 26.63 -31.80
CA GLN A 266 -10.24 27.41 -31.58
C GLN A 266 -10.26 28.03 -30.17
N GLU A 267 -9.85 27.28 -29.15
CA GLU A 267 -9.74 27.80 -27.79
C GLU A 267 -8.70 28.91 -27.68
N GLY A 268 -7.49 28.71 -28.24
CA GLY A 268 -6.45 29.74 -28.27
C GLY A 268 -6.88 31.00 -29.02
N SER A 269 -7.59 30.84 -30.15
CA SER A 269 -8.15 31.96 -30.91
C SER A 269 -9.20 32.74 -30.12
N ARG A 270 -10.04 32.05 -29.34
CA ARG A 270 -11.05 32.69 -28.47
C ARG A 270 -10.39 33.49 -27.35
N ILE A 271 -9.41 32.90 -26.67
CA ILE A 271 -8.67 33.56 -25.57
C ILE A 271 -7.95 34.81 -26.10
N THR A 272 -7.31 34.72 -27.26
CA THR A 272 -6.61 35.85 -27.89
C THR A 272 -7.57 37.03 -28.18
N ARG A 273 -8.78 36.73 -28.68
CA ARG A 273 -9.80 37.76 -28.91
C ARG A 273 -10.25 38.41 -27.62
N GLU A 274 -10.49 37.63 -26.57
CA GLU A 274 -10.91 38.14 -25.26
C GLU A 274 -9.84 39.05 -24.63
N ILE A 275 -8.57 38.65 -24.68
CA ILE A 275 -7.44 39.49 -24.23
C ILE A 275 -7.36 40.80 -25.04
N SER A 276 -7.59 40.73 -26.35
CA SER A 276 -7.56 41.92 -27.21
C SER A 276 -8.68 42.91 -26.83
N THR A 277 -9.91 42.44 -26.67
CA THR A 277 -11.03 43.29 -26.24
C THR A 277 -10.78 43.94 -24.89
N LEU A 278 -10.25 43.19 -23.91
CA LEU A 278 -9.89 43.74 -22.60
C LEU A 278 -8.75 44.79 -22.70
N SER A 279 -7.85 44.65 -23.68
CA SER A 279 -6.76 45.61 -23.93
C SER A 279 -7.29 46.92 -24.52
N ASP A 280 -8.22 46.83 -25.47
CA ASP A 280 -8.86 47.97 -26.10
C ASP A 280 -9.67 48.78 -25.08
N ASP A 281 -10.47 48.09 -24.26
CA ASP A 281 -11.22 48.68 -23.15
C ASP A 281 -10.30 49.40 -22.14
N ASN A 282 -9.16 48.79 -21.79
CA ASN A 282 -8.18 49.42 -20.90
C ASN A 282 -7.53 50.66 -21.52
N THR A 283 -7.34 50.65 -22.84
CA THR A 283 -6.82 51.82 -23.56
C THR A 283 -7.81 52.98 -23.50
N ALA A 284 -9.09 52.70 -23.74
CA ALA A 284 -10.16 53.70 -23.64
C ALA A 284 -10.30 54.28 -22.21
N ASP A 285 -10.32 53.43 -21.17
CA ASP A 285 -10.42 53.90 -19.78
C ASP A 285 -9.14 54.68 -19.35
N ARG A 286 -7.95 54.33 -19.85
CA ARG A 286 -6.72 55.09 -19.60
C ARG A 286 -6.74 56.47 -20.26
N GLU A 287 -7.27 56.58 -21.48
CA GLU A 287 -7.47 57.87 -22.13
C GLU A 287 -8.48 58.73 -21.38
N LEU A 288 -9.60 58.15 -20.94
CA LEU A 288 -10.59 58.82 -20.10
C LEU A 288 -9.96 59.35 -18.79
N ILE A 289 -9.14 58.54 -18.12
CA ILE A 289 -8.42 58.96 -16.90
C ILE A 289 -7.53 60.18 -17.19
N LEU A 290 -6.81 60.19 -18.31
CA LEU A 290 -5.97 61.33 -18.70
C LEU A 290 -6.80 62.60 -18.90
N GLN A 291 -7.92 62.49 -19.62
CA GLN A 291 -8.83 63.62 -19.85
C GLN A 291 -9.44 64.15 -18.54
N LEU A 292 -9.88 63.25 -17.65
CA LEU A 292 -10.45 63.62 -16.34
C LEU A 292 -9.40 64.29 -15.44
N ARG A 293 -8.15 63.80 -15.43
CA ARG A 293 -7.05 64.42 -14.68
C ARG A 293 -6.72 65.82 -15.22
N ALA A 294 -6.63 65.97 -16.54
CA ALA A 294 -6.43 67.27 -17.16
C ALA A 294 -7.56 68.26 -16.82
N ALA A 295 -8.81 67.80 -16.76
CA ALA A 295 -9.95 68.60 -16.34
C ALA A 295 -9.82 69.06 -14.87
N ILE A 296 -9.40 68.18 -13.97
CA ILE A 296 -9.14 68.50 -12.55
C ILE A 296 -8.02 69.55 -12.42
N ASP A 297 -6.95 69.43 -13.20
CA ASP A 297 -5.79 70.34 -13.14
C ASP A 297 -6.11 71.73 -13.72
N SER A 298 -7.02 71.79 -14.70
CA SER A 298 -7.43 73.05 -15.34
C SER A 298 -8.42 73.88 -14.50
N GLU A 299 -9.02 73.31 -13.44
CA GLU A 299 -9.94 74.01 -12.55
C GLU A 299 -9.19 74.90 -11.54
N LEU A 300 -8.89 76.13 -11.96
CA LEU A 300 -8.45 77.22 -11.07
C LEU A 300 -9.65 78.02 -10.56
N PRO A 301 -9.69 78.37 -9.25
CA PRO A 301 -10.60 79.40 -8.76
C PRO A 301 -10.31 80.72 -9.50
N PRO A 302 -11.32 81.55 -9.81
CA PRO A 302 -11.06 82.88 -10.36
C PRO A 302 -10.15 83.68 -9.42
N ALA A 303 -9.17 84.40 -9.98
CA ALA A 303 -8.26 85.23 -9.19
C ALA A 303 -9.03 86.39 -8.53
N THR A 304 -9.43 86.19 -7.27
CA THR A 304 -10.20 87.17 -6.47
C THR A 304 -9.45 88.47 -6.22
N THR A 305 -8.14 88.47 -6.38
CA THR A 305 -7.28 89.65 -6.29
C THR A 305 -7.41 90.66 -7.45
N SER A 306 -8.04 90.29 -8.58
CA SER A 306 -8.17 91.19 -9.73
C SER A 306 -9.37 92.14 -9.65
N LEU A 307 -10.49 91.69 -9.09
CA LEU A 307 -11.73 92.48 -9.02
C LEU A 307 -11.66 93.57 -7.95
N ASP A 308 -11.09 93.27 -6.78
CA ASP A 308 -10.98 94.23 -5.68
C ASP A 308 -10.08 95.43 -6.04
N ARG A 309 -9.01 95.20 -6.83
CA ARG A 309 -8.17 96.26 -7.40
C ARG A 309 -8.92 97.07 -8.46
N LEU A 310 -9.60 96.41 -9.40
CA LEU A 310 -10.33 97.08 -10.49
C LEU A 310 -11.41 98.05 -9.97
N TYR A 311 -12.12 97.67 -8.91
CA TYR A 311 -13.16 98.51 -8.31
C TYR A 311 -12.59 99.66 -7.44
N ARG A 312 -11.44 99.44 -6.77
CA ARG A 312 -10.73 100.51 -6.05
C ARG A 312 -10.16 101.57 -6.99
N GLU A 313 -9.67 101.15 -8.16
CA GLU A 313 -9.10 102.02 -9.20
C GLU A 313 -10.19 102.81 -9.96
N ALA A 314 -11.43 102.28 -10.00
CA ALA A 314 -12.61 102.97 -10.53
C ALA A 314 -13.24 104.00 -9.55
N GLY A 315 -12.68 104.21 -8.35
CA GLY A 315 -13.07 105.27 -7.42
C GLY A 315 -14.45 105.11 -6.74
N VAL A 316 -15.05 103.92 -6.79
CA VAL A 316 -16.38 103.66 -6.19
C VAL A 316 -16.19 103.04 -4.79
N VAL A 317 -16.48 103.80 -3.74
CA VAL A 317 -16.55 103.27 -2.37
C VAL A 317 -17.88 102.53 -2.21
N LEU A 318 -17.84 101.19 -2.29
CA LEU A 318 -19.02 100.35 -2.11
C LEU A 318 -19.42 100.26 -0.62
N PRO A 319 -20.73 100.31 -0.28
CA PRO A 319 -21.21 100.07 1.07
C PRO A 319 -20.83 98.65 1.55
N GLY A 320 -20.55 98.46 2.85
CA GLY A 320 -20.12 97.17 3.43
C GLY A 320 -21.06 95.97 3.24
N SER A 321 -22.26 96.17 2.67
CA SER A 321 -23.21 95.14 2.25
C SER A 321 -22.84 94.45 0.94
N VAL A 322 -21.98 95.04 0.10
CA VAL A 322 -21.55 94.44 -1.18
C VAL A 322 -20.37 93.48 -0.98
N GLY A 323 -19.45 93.78 -0.05
CA GLY A 323 -18.35 92.88 0.32
C GLY A 323 -18.83 91.50 0.80
N ARG A 324 -19.81 91.48 1.74
CA ARG A 324 -20.43 90.22 2.20
C ARG A 324 -21.04 89.37 1.09
N ARG A 325 -21.65 90.00 0.07
CA ARG A 325 -22.19 89.27 -1.10
C ARG A 325 -21.10 88.70 -2.00
N PHE A 326 -19.94 89.33 -2.07
CA PHE A 326 -18.79 88.78 -2.81
C PHE A 326 -18.15 87.62 -2.05
N ASP A 327 -18.03 87.72 -0.72
CA ASP A 327 -17.56 86.62 0.13
C ASP A 327 -18.48 85.39 -0.01
N GLU A 328 -19.80 85.59 0.02
CA GLU A 328 -20.80 84.52 -0.20
C GLU A 328 -20.70 83.88 -1.59
N VAL A 329 -20.40 84.68 -2.64
CA VAL A 329 -20.22 84.18 -4.01
C VAL A 329 -18.89 83.43 -4.16
N GLU A 330 -17.83 83.90 -3.51
CA GLU A 330 -16.54 83.20 -3.46
C GLU A 330 -16.66 81.85 -2.75
N GLU A 331 -17.31 81.80 -1.58
CA GLU A 331 -17.59 80.54 -0.87
C GLU A 331 -18.42 79.57 -1.73
N PHE A 332 -19.43 80.08 -2.44
CA PHE A 332 -20.24 79.27 -3.36
C PHE A 332 -19.42 78.72 -4.54
N HIS A 333 -18.58 79.54 -5.17
CA HIS A 333 -17.69 79.10 -6.24
C HIS A 333 -16.65 78.10 -5.75
N GLN A 334 -16.06 78.32 -4.58
CA GLN A 334 -15.15 77.36 -3.94
C GLN A 334 -15.85 76.03 -3.64
N ALA A 335 -17.08 76.07 -3.13
CA ALA A 335 -17.88 74.86 -2.89
C ALA A 335 -18.23 74.11 -4.18
N ILE A 336 -18.54 74.80 -5.28
CA ILE A 336 -18.79 74.18 -6.59
C ILE A 336 -17.52 73.53 -7.14
N VAL A 337 -16.40 74.24 -7.14
CA VAL A 337 -15.10 73.71 -7.63
C VAL A 337 -14.69 72.50 -6.79
N GLN A 338 -14.84 72.57 -5.46
CA GLN A 338 -14.53 71.45 -4.59
C GLN A 338 -15.43 70.22 -4.83
N ASN A 339 -16.74 70.41 -5.00
CA ASN A 339 -17.67 69.33 -5.32
C ASN A 339 -17.37 68.71 -6.69
N ARG A 340 -17.04 69.53 -7.70
CA ARG A 340 -16.70 69.05 -9.04
C ARG A 340 -15.37 68.30 -9.07
N ARG A 341 -14.35 68.80 -8.39
CA ARG A 341 -13.09 68.05 -8.18
C ARG A 341 -13.33 66.72 -7.49
N SER A 342 -14.19 66.67 -6.46
CA SER A 342 -14.55 65.42 -5.78
C SER A 342 -15.27 64.44 -6.72
N HIS A 343 -16.19 64.92 -7.56
CA HIS A 343 -16.88 64.09 -8.55
C HIS A 343 -15.89 63.53 -9.59
N LEU A 344 -15.07 64.39 -10.21
CA LEU A 344 -14.08 63.97 -11.20
C LEU A 344 -13.03 63.01 -10.61
N THR A 345 -12.63 63.21 -9.35
CA THR A 345 -11.72 62.29 -8.66
C THR A 345 -12.37 60.93 -8.44
N SER A 346 -13.66 60.88 -8.12
CA SER A 346 -14.41 59.63 -7.96
C SER A 346 -14.55 58.88 -9.29
N GLU A 347 -14.78 59.59 -10.39
CA GLU A 347 -14.80 59.05 -11.75
C GLU A 347 -13.44 58.44 -12.15
N VAL A 348 -12.33 59.14 -11.83
CA VAL A 348 -10.97 58.62 -12.05
C VAL A 348 -10.72 57.33 -11.27
N GLN A 349 -11.12 57.29 -9.99
CA GLN A 349 -10.97 56.09 -9.16
C GLN A 349 -11.80 54.91 -9.69
N ALA A 350 -13.02 55.18 -10.17
CA ALA A 350 -13.87 54.15 -10.76
C ALA A 350 -13.27 53.59 -12.07
N ALA A 351 -12.75 54.45 -12.94
CA ALA A 351 -12.07 54.04 -14.17
C ALA A 351 -10.79 53.23 -13.87
N ASP A 352 -9.97 53.67 -12.90
CA ASP A 352 -8.76 52.95 -12.49
C ASP A 352 -9.08 51.56 -11.91
N GLY A 353 -10.13 51.46 -11.11
CA GLY A 353 -10.64 50.18 -10.58
C GLY A 353 -11.06 49.21 -11.69
N ARG A 354 -11.72 49.69 -12.75
CA ARG A 354 -12.06 48.87 -13.93
C ARG A 354 -10.80 48.36 -14.63
N VAL A 355 -9.81 49.22 -14.88
CA VAL A 355 -8.54 48.84 -15.53
C VAL A 355 -7.83 47.74 -14.74
N GLN A 356 -7.66 47.92 -13.42
CA GLN A 356 -7.01 46.92 -12.56
C GLN A 356 -7.75 45.58 -12.55
N SER A 357 -9.09 45.59 -12.54
CA SER A 357 -9.88 44.36 -12.59
C SER A 357 -9.69 43.61 -13.91
N ARG A 358 -9.68 44.33 -15.04
CA ARG A 358 -9.47 43.75 -16.38
C ARG A 358 -8.06 43.21 -16.54
N ASP A 359 -7.03 43.89 -16.03
CA ASP A 359 -5.65 43.42 -16.07
C ASP A 359 -5.47 42.08 -15.33
N ARG A 360 -6.11 41.88 -14.17
CA ARG A 360 -6.10 40.58 -13.45
C ARG A 360 -6.78 39.45 -14.23
N VAL A 361 -7.83 39.76 -14.99
CA VAL A 361 -8.52 38.77 -15.83
C VAL A 361 -7.63 38.39 -17.02
N ARG A 362 -6.95 39.36 -17.63
CA ARG A 362 -5.99 39.12 -18.71
C ARG A 362 -4.84 38.21 -18.28
N GLU A 363 -4.21 38.49 -17.13
CA GLU A 363 -3.12 37.63 -16.60
C GLU A 363 -3.57 36.18 -16.37
N ARG A 364 -4.81 35.97 -15.93
CA ARG A 364 -5.37 34.62 -15.76
C ARG A 364 -5.62 33.93 -17.10
N LEU A 365 -6.08 34.67 -18.10
CA LEU A 365 -6.33 34.14 -19.44
C LEU A 365 -5.03 33.81 -20.19
N ASP A 366 -3.97 34.59 -19.98
CA ASP A 366 -2.65 34.39 -20.59
C ASP A 366 -1.88 33.20 -19.99
N GLY A 367 -2.22 32.80 -18.75
CA GLY A 367 -1.63 31.63 -18.08
C GLY A 367 -2.31 30.29 -18.37
N ARG A 368 -3.35 30.26 -19.22
CA ARG A 368 -4.05 29.04 -19.66
C ARG A 368 -3.56 28.60 -21.02
#